data_AF-A0AAJ1B0L7-F1
#
_entry.id   AF-A0AAJ1B0L7-F1
#
_cell.length_a   1.000
_cell.length_b   1.000
_cell.length_c   1.000
_cell.angle_alpha   90.00
_cell.angle_beta   90.00
_cell.angle_gamma   90.00
#
_symmetry.space_group_name_H-M   'P 1'
#
loop_
_entity.id
_entity.type
_entity.pdbx_description
1 polymer ?
#
loop_
_entity_poly.entity_id
_entity_poly.type
_entity_poly.pdbx_seq_one_letter_code
_entity_poly.pdbx_strand_id
1 'polypeptide(L)'
;RLVHYTRTQYAEPLVESRYLYDPLGRRVAKRVWRRERDLTGWMSLSRKPEVTWYGWDGDRLTTIQNDRTRIQTVYQPGSFTPLIRVETATGEQAKTQRRSL
;
A
#
# COMPACT_ATOMS: atom_id res chain seq x y z
N ARG A 1 -7.31 -13.38 -10.69
CA ARG A 1 -6.73 -12.23 -9.96
C ARG A 1 -7.74 -11.76 -8.93
N LEU A 2 -7.35 -11.57 -7.68
CA LEU A 2 -8.25 -11.12 -6.63
C LEU A 2 -8.42 -9.60 -6.70
N VAL A 3 -9.63 -9.10 -6.99
CA VAL A 3 -9.95 -7.67 -7.08
C VAL A 3 -10.63 -7.12 -5.83
N HIS A 4 -11.35 -7.98 -5.11
CA HIS A 4 -12.11 -7.65 -3.91
C HIS A 4 -12.00 -8.78 -2.90
N TYR A 5 -11.85 -8.45 -1.62
CA TYR A 5 -11.91 -9.39 -0.51
C TYR A 5 -12.65 -8.77 0.67
N THR A 6 -13.57 -9.53 1.28
CA THR A 6 -14.25 -9.14 2.52
C THR A 6 -14.06 -10.24 3.56
N ARG A 7 -13.68 -9.85 4.78
CA ARG A 7 -13.65 -10.74 5.95
C ARG A 7 -14.74 -10.33 6.92
N THR A 8 -15.64 -11.25 7.24
CA THR A 8 -16.75 -11.03 8.17
C THR A 8 -16.57 -11.83 9.47
N GLN A 9 -17.12 -11.33 10.56
CA GLN A 9 -17.30 -12.05 11.82
C GLN A 9 -18.69 -11.73 12.35
N TYR A 10 -19.45 -12.75 12.78
CA TYR A 10 -20.86 -12.60 13.18
C TYR A 10 -21.72 -11.84 12.15
N ALA A 11 -21.55 -12.18 10.87
CA ALA A 11 -22.18 -11.50 9.72
C ALA A 11 -21.81 -10.00 9.53
N GLU A 12 -20.88 -9.47 10.33
CA GLU A 12 -20.43 -8.08 10.21
C GLU A 12 -19.04 -7.99 9.55
N PRO A 13 -18.80 -7.03 8.64
CA PRO A 13 -17.51 -6.88 7.97
C PRO A 13 -16.45 -6.34 8.93
N LEU A 14 -15.39 -7.11 9.15
CA LEU A 14 -14.20 -6.68 9.88
C LEU A 14 -13.21 -5.95 8.97
N VAL A 15 -13.09 -6.41 7.73
CA VAL A 15 -12.15 -5.89 6.75
C VAL A 15 -12.77 -5.98 5.37
N GLU A 16 -12.67 -4.91 4.60
CA GLU A 16 -12.84 -4.93 3.15
C GLU A 16 -11.51 -4.55 2.49
N SER A 17 -11.17 -5.17 1.38
CA SER A 17 -9.96 -4.89 0.62
C SER A 17 -10.24 -4.87 -0.87
N ARG A 18 -9.67 -3.89 -1.56
CA ARG A 18 -9.72 -3.78 -3.02
C ARG A 18 -8.31 -3.72 -3.59
N TYR A 19 -8.12 -4.33 -4.76
CA TYR A 19 -6.82 -4.46 -5.39
C TYR A 19 -6.88 -3.94 -6.82
N LEU A 20 -5.94 -3.06 -7.17
CA LEU A 20 -5.77 -2.55 -8.52
C LEU A 20 -4.58 -3.23 -9.18
N TYR A 21 -4.69 -3.48 -10.49
CA TYR A 21 -3.68 -4.12 -11.29
C TYR A 21 -3.43 -3.33 -12.58
N ASP A 22 -2.20 -3.37 -13.11
CA ASP A 22 -1.87 -2.86 -14.45
C ASP A 22 -2.30 -3.87 -15.56
N PRO A 23 -2.13 -3.58 -16.87
CA PRO A 23 -2.52 -4.51 -17.94
C PRO A 23 -1.73 -5.82 -18.00
N LEU A 24 -0.45 -5.81 -17.60
CA LEU A 24 0.36 -7.03 -17.38
C LEU A 24 -0.09 -7.77 -16.13
N GLY A 25 -0.84 -7.05 -15.31
CA GLY A 25 -1.46 -7.47 -14.11
C GLY A 25 -0.44 -7.75 -13.00
N ARG A 26 0.35 -6.74 -12.74
CA ARG A 26 1.03 -6.62 -11.47
C ARG A 26 0.16 -5.76 -10.57
N ARG A 27 0.13 -6.06 -9.28
CA ARG A 27 -0.68 -5.28 -8.33
C ARG A 27 -0.06 -3.90 -8.23
N VAL A 28 -0.82 -2.84 -8.48
CA VAL A 28 -0.34 -1.43 -8.39
C VAL A 28 -0.85 -0.73 -7.14
N ALA A 29 -2.00 -1.17 -6.60
CA ALA A 29 -2.51 -0.66 -5.34
C ALA A 29 -3.29 -1.72 -4.55
N LYS A 30 -3.27 -1.58 -3.23
CA LYS A 30 -4.15 -2.26 -2.28
C LYS A 30 -4.81 -1.19 -1.41
N ARG A 31 -6.14 -1.23 -1.30
CA ARG A 31 -6.92 -0.38 -0.40
C ARG A 31 -7.55 -1.28 0.65
N VAL A 32 -7.43 -0.93 1.92
CA VAL A 32 -7.96 -1.70 3.05
C VAL A 32 -8.82 -0.81 3.92
N TRP A 33 -10.07 -1.19 4.08
CA TRP A 33 -10.98 -0.62 5.05
C TRP A 33 -11.04 -1.56 6.25
N ARG A 34 -10.86 -1.02 7.45
CA ARG A 34 -10.88 -1.79 8.70
C ARG A 34 -12.03 -1.34 9.54
N ARG A 35 -12.66 -2.28 10.24
CA ARG A 35 -13.71 -1.94 11.18
C ARG A 35 -13.10 -1.20 12.37
N GLU A 36 -13.64 -0.02 12.64
CA GLU A 36 -13.21 0.88 13.69
C GLU A 36 -14.42 1.57 14.32
N ARG A 37 -14.21 2.19 15.49
CA ARG A 37 -15.24 2.99 16.14
C ARG A 37 -15.22 4.40 15.56
N ASP A 38 -16.35 4.88 15.08
CA ASP A 38 -16.49 6.26 14.61
C ASP A 38 -16.74 7.25 15.76
N LEU A 39 -16.86 8.54 15.42
CA LEU A 39 -17.09 9.63 16.37
C LEU A 39 -18.43 9.54 17.12
N THR A 40 -19.39 8.76 16.61
CA THR A 40 -20.69 8.51 17.26
C THR A 40 -20.66 7.26 18.14
N GLY A 41 -19.55 6.52 18.14
CA GLY A 41 -19.42 5.25 18.84
C GLY A 41 -19.86 4.04 18.02
N TRP A 42 -20.29 4.22 16.76
CA TRP A 42 -20.70 3.12 15.88
C TRP A 42 -19.47 2.39 15.33
N MET A 43 -19.51 1.05 15.35
CA MET A 43 -18.49 0.17 14.77
C MET A 43 -18.62 -0.07 13.25
N SER A 44 -18.15 0.85 12.41
CA SER A 44 -18.25 0.76 10.94
C SER A 44 -16.89 0.54 10.28
N LEU A 45 -16.86 0.20 8.98
CA LEU A 45 -15.62 0.25 8.22
C LEU A 45 -15.11 1.70 8.15
N SER A 46 -13.79 1.87 8.25
CA SER A 46 -13.14 3.17 8.21
C SER A 46 -13.61 4.03 7.05
N ARG A 47 -13.78 5.35 7.22
CA ARG A 47 -14.26 6.21 6.12
C ARG A 47 -13.27 6.29 4.96
N LYS A 48 -11.98 6.24 5.29
CA LYS A 48 -10.88 6.24 4.32
C LYS A 48 -10.13 4.91 4.41
N PRO A 49 -9.72 4.32 3.27
CA PRO A 49 -8.88 3.14 3.29
C PRO A 49 -7.44 3.49 3.65
N GLU A 50 -6.75 2.56 4.30
CA GLU A 50 -5.30 2.46 4.24
C GLU A 50 -4.91 2.06 2.80
N VAL A 51 -3.98 2.79 2.18
CA VAL A 51 -3.56 2.54 0.81
C VAL A 51 -2.11 2.13 0.79
N THR A 52 -1.80 1.01 0.11
CA THR A 52 -0.45 0.62 -0.26
C THR A 52 -0.31 0.66 -1.77
N TRP A 53 0.68 1.40 -2.25
CA TRP A 53 1.09 1.49 -3.64
C TRP A 53 2.29 0.59 -3.91
N TYR A 54 2.32 0.03 -5.12
CA TYR A 54 3.35 -0.89 -5.57
C TYR A 54 3.90 -0.38 -6.91
N GLY A 55 5.18 -0.01 -6.91
CA GLY A 55 5.90 0.47 -8.10
C GLY A 55 6.75 -0.63 -8.71
N TRP A 56 6.68 -0.75 -10.03
CA TRP A 56 7.33 -1.82 -10.79
C TRP A 56 8.33 -1.24 -11.80
N ASP A 57 9.45 -1.95 -11.99
CA ASP A 57 10.41 -1.75 -13.09
C ASP A 57 10.55 -3.07 -13.86
N GLY A 58 9.98 -3.13 -15.07
CA GLY A 58 9.65 -4.40 -15.70
C GLY A 58 8.87 -5.28 -14.71
N ASP A 59 9.29 -6.52 -14.53
CA ASP A 59 8.63 -7.46 -13.60
C ASP A 59 9.15 -7.38 -12.16
N ARG A 60 9.98 -6.39 -11.84
CA ARG A 60 10.58 -6.23 -10.51
C ARG A 60 9.78 -5.24 -9.68
N LEU A 61 9.34 -5.65 -8.50
CA LEU A 61 8.71 -4.76 -7.54
C LEU A 61 9.79 -3.90 -6.88
N THR A 62 9.91 -2.64 -7.28
CA THR A 62 10.97 -1.75 -6.80
C THR A 62 10.52 -0.83 -5.69
N THR A 63 9.23 -0.55 -5.57
CA THR A 63 8.72 0.37 -4.54
C THR A 63 7.48 -0.20 -3.85
N ILE A 64 7.44 -0.15 -2.53
CA ILE A 64 6.24 -0.35 -1.72
C ILE A 64 6.05 0.89 -0.87
N GLN A 65 4.90 1.54 -0.98
CA GLN A 65 4.64 2.79 -0.26
C GLN A 65 3.26 2.77 0.38
N ASN A 66 3.19 3.09 1.66
CA ASN A 66 1.95 3.46 2.34
C ASN A 66 2.07 4.89 2.90
N ASP A 67 1.13 5.29 3.74
CA ASP A 67 1.08 6.60 4.39
C ASP A 67 2.24 6.83 5.38
N ARG A 68 2.83 5.76 5.91
CA ARG A 68 3.86 5.81 6.96
C ARG A 68 5.26 5.53 6.45
N THR A 69 5.41 4.60 5.52
CA THR A 69 6.71 4.13 5.05
C THR A 69 6.76 4.00 3.53
N ARG A 70 7.96 4.22 2.99
CA ARG A 70 8.34 3.89 1.63
C ARG A 70 9.56 2.99 1.66
N ILE A 71 9.44 1.85 1.01
CA ILE A 71 10.50 0.87 0.81
C ILE A 71 10.88 0.92 -0.66
N GLN A 72 12.17 1.06 -0.94
CA GLN A 72 12.73 0.94 -2.28
C GLN A 72 13.75 -0.19 -2.33
N THR A 73 13.66 -1.04 -3.35
CA THR A 73 14.61 -2.13 -3.58
C THR A 73 15.29 -1.93 -4.93
N VAL A 74 16.62 -1.87 -4.89
CA VAL A 74 17.48 -1.83 -6.08
C VAL A 74 17.97 -3.25 -6.34
N TYR A 75 17.84 -3.69 -7.59
CA TYR A 75 18.24 -5.02 -8.03
C TYR A 75 19.51 -4.96 -8.88
N GLN A 76 20.22 -6.09 -8.96
CA GLN A 76 21.25 -6.27 -9.99
C GLN A 76 20.65 -6.08 -11.40
N PRO A 77 21.42 -5.57 -12.37
CA PRO A 77 20.98 -5.48 -13.76
C PRO A 77 20.55 -6.85 -14.31
N GLY A 78 19.38 -6.93 -14.95
CA GLY A 78 18.86 -8.15 -15.55
C GLY A 78 18.52 -9.29 -14.59
N SER A 79 18.53 -9.06 -13.27
CA SER A 79 18.30 -10.08 -12.26
C SER A 79 17.27 -9.64 -11.22
N PHE A 80 16.74 -10.62 -10.48
CA PHE A 80 15.89 -10.45 -9.29
C PHE A 80 16.70 -10.44 -7.99
N THR A 81 18.03 -10.52 -8.04
CA THR A 81 18.90 -10.41 -6.87
C THR A 81 18.88 -8.97 -6.31
N PRO A 82 18.41 -8.74 -5.07
CA PRO A 82 18.41 -7.42 -4.47
C PRO A 82 19.83 -7.02 -4.08
N LEU A 83 20.21 -5.78 -4.37
CA LEU A 83 21.46 -5.17 -3.92
C LEU A 83 21.26 -4.35 -2.65
N ILE A 84 20.22 -3.50 -2.66
CA ILE A 84 19.96 -2.55 -1.58
C ILE A 84 18.45 -2.50 -1.33
N ARG A 85 18.06 -2.44 -0.06
CA ARG A 85 16.71 -2.13 0.38
C ARG A 85 16.75 -0.91 1.30
N VAL A 86 16.17 0.19 0.84
CA VAL A 86 16.07 1.45 1.60
C VAL A 86 14.66 1.57 2.16
N GLU A 87 14.53 1.82 3.45
CA GLU A 87 13.25 2.06 4.12
C GLU A 87 13.26 3.47 4.72
N THR A 88 12.27 4.27 4.36
CA THR A 88 12.15 5.68 4.77
C THR A 88 10.77 5.94 5.34
N ALA A 89 10.68 6.76 6.39
CA ALA A 89 9.39 7.18 6.90
C ALA A 89 8.82 8.29 5.98
N THR A 90 7.56 8.14 5.54
CA THR A 90 6.92 9.09 4.62
C THR A 90 6.80 10.49 5.25
N GLY A 91 6.68 10.58 6.58
CA GLY A 91 6.70 11.85 7.32
C GLY A 91 8.01 12.66 7.23
N GLU A 92 9.14 11.99 6.94
CA GLU A 92 10.44 12.65 6.73
C GLU A 92 10.54 13.26 5.32
N GLN A 93 9.89 12.65 4.33
CA GLN A 93 9.91 13.09 2.93
C GLN A 93 9.17 14.42 2.71
N ALA A 94 8.09 14.68 3.46
CA ALA A 94 7.36 15.96 3.43
C ALA A 94 8.20 17.15 3.92
N LYS A 95 9.23 16.90 4.75
CA LYS A 95 10.19 17.93 5.17
C LYS A 95 11.24 18.20 4.09
N THR A 96 11.66 17.17 3.35
CA THR A 96 12.66 17.28 2.28
C THR A 96 12.10 17.97 1.02
N GLN A 97 10.82 17.73 0.66
CA GLN A 97 10.20 18.40 -0.51
C GLN A 97 10.06 19.93 -0.35
N ARG A 98 10.05 20.46 0.88
CA ARG A 98 10.00 21.92 1.13
C ARG A 98 11.36 22.61 0.99
N ARG A 99 12.40 21.89 0.55
CA ARG A 99 13.75 22.42 0.32
C ARG A 99 14.20 22.19 -1.13
N SER A 100 13.33 22.47 -2.10
CA SER A 100 13.79 22.74 -3.46
C SER A 100 14.23 24.20 -3.55
N LEU A 101 15.42 24.42 -4.10
CA LEU A 101 16.05 25.72 -4.35
C LEU A 101 15.21 26.60 -5.29
#